data_AF-D7DRZ6-F1
#
_entry.id   AF-D7DRZ6-F1
#
_cell.length_a   1.000
_cell.length_b   1.000
_cell.length_c   1.000
_cell.angle_alpha   90.00
_cell.angle_beta   90.00
_cell.angle_gamma   90.00
#
_symmetry.space_group_name_H-M   'P 1'
#
loop_
_entity.id
_entity.type
_entity.pdbx_description
1 polymer ?
#
loop_
_entity_poly.entity_id
_entity_poly.type
_entity_poly.pdbx_seq_one_letter_code
_entity_poly.pdbx_strand_id
1 'polypeptide(L)'
;MKIWEKYEDYLLTGEWHVHTNYTDGKNTVKDLCEKATTLNIPLIAFTEHVRKNLNYDFNDFLTDIDTCKNEFPDLIILSGLEAKVLPDGTLDVLDDILNTVDYPIFAYHGFPKDITTYLETLNGIVSKSKFAKRLNTWAHPGLFFQKNPNLLNELDEDILKEIFITMKKNKILLEINSKYNLPYQNWINLAKNEDISLNFVKGSDIHDLNNLNNEKLQI
;
A
#
# COMPACT_ATOMS: atom_id res chain seq x y z
N MET A 1 -5.52 -16.88 3.39
CA MET A 1 -4.31 -16.32 4.01
C MET A 1 -3.87 -15.15 3.15
N LYS A 2 -3.48 -14.02 3.75
CA LYS A 2 -2.98 -12.86 3.01
C LYS A 2 -1.57 -13.18 2.50
N ILE A 3 -1.18 -12.66 1.33
CA ILE A 3 0.13 -12.99 0.74
C ILE A 3 1.27 -12.52 1.64
N TRP A 4 1.11 -11.39 2.33
CA TRP A 4 2.14 -10.85 3.19
C TRP A 4 2.45 -11.75 4.39
N GLU A 5 1.51 -12.59 4.84
CA GLU A 5 1.76 -13.55 5.94
C GLU A 5 2.81 -14.59 5.54
N LYS A 6 2.91 -14.94 4.25
CA LYS A 6 3.96 -15.83 3.72
C LYS A 6 5.36 -15.19 3.76
N TYR A 7 5.40 -13.86 3.73
CA TYR A 7 6.62 -13.06 3.55
C TYR A 7 6.80 -12.08 4.71
N GLU A 8 6.32 -12.44 5.91
CA GLU A 8 6.28 -11.54 7.06
C GLU A 8 7.67 -11.08 7.51
N ASP A 9 8.68 -11.94 7.36
CA ASP A 9 10.10 -11.64 7.64
C ASP A 9 10.64 -10.48 6.76
N TYR A 10 9.98 -10.20 5.63
CA TYR A 10 10.38 -9.16 4.69
C TYR A 10 9.58 -7.87 4.82
N LEU A 11 8.65 -7.75 5.78
CA LEU A 11 7.80 -6.56 5.91
C LEU A 11 8.61 -5.25 6.08
N LEU A 12 9.75 -5.28 6.76
CA LEU A 12 10.58 -4.10 7.01
C LEU A 12 11.88 -4.05 6.20
N THR A 13 12.11 -5.06 5.34
CA THR A 13 13.34 -5.20 4.55
C THR A 13 13.08 -5.23 3.04
N GLY A 14 11.90 -5.69 2.62
CA GLY A 14 11.42 -5.56 1.24
C GLY A 14 10.96 -4.15 0.91
N GLU A 15 10.71 -3.92 -0.37
CA GLU A 15 10.08 -2.71 -0.88
C GLU A 15 8.66 -3.05 -1.36
N TRP A 16 7.64 -2.63 -0.61
CA TRP A 16 6.27 -3.07 -0.84
C TRP A 16 5.39 -2.04 -1.58
N HIS A 17 5.96 -0.94 -2.05
CA HIS A 17 5.22 0.10 -2.76
C HIS A 17 6.06 0.71 -3.90
N VAL A 18 5.84 0.19 -5.10
CA VAL A 18 6.57 0.58 -6.31
C VAL A 18 5.61 0.77 -7.49
N HIS A 19 5.82 1.84 -8.24
CA HIS A 19 5.09 2.16 -9.48
C HIS A 19 6.00 2.10 -10.68
N THR A 20 5.42 1.82 -11.83
CA THR A 20 6.13 1.60 -13.10
C THR A 20 5.69 2.62 -14.15
N ASN A 21 6.23 2.49 -15.36
CA ASN A 21 5.85 3.31 -16.49
C ASN A 21 4.48 2.95 -17.12
N TYR A 22 3.72 2.03 -16.51
CA TYR A 22 2.33 1.80 -16.89
C TYR A 22 1.41 2.95 -16.44
N THR A 23 1.75 3.63 -15.32
CA THR A 23 1.05 4.84 -14.86
C THR A 23 1.97 6.05 -14.83
N ASP A 24 2.61 6.32 -13.70
CA ASP A 24 3.29 7.58 -13.38
C ASP A 24 4.70 7.38 -12.85
N GLY A 25 5.16 6.13 -12.75
CA GLY A 25 6.57 5.80 -12.63
C GLY A 25 7.31 6.00 -13.96
N LYS A 26 8.64 6.03 -13.89
CA LYS A 26 9.52 6.25 -15.05
C LYS A 26 10.11 4.97 -15.64
N ASN A 27 10.00 3.86 -14.92
CA ASN A 27 10.80 2.66 -15.16
C ASN A 27 9.92 1.45 -15.43
N THR A 28 10.42 0.54 -16.24
CA THR A 28 9.75 -0.74 -16.50
C THR A 28 9.84 -1.64 -15.27
N VAL A 29 8.99 -2.67 -15.21
CA VAL A 29 9.08 -3.75 -14.22
C VAL A 29 10.50 -4.35 -14.21
N LYS A 30 11.08 -4.58 -15.40
CA LYS A 30 12.41 -5.16 -15.56
C LYS A 30 13.51 -4.27 -14.96
N ASP A 31 13.53 -2.98 -15.28
CA ASP A 31 14.53 -2.03 -14.74
C ASP A 31 14.55 -2.05 -13.22
N LEU A 32 13.36 -2.10 -12.61
CA LEU A 32 13.18 -2.11 -11.16
C LEU A 32 13.61 -3.44 -10.54
N CYS A 33 13.34 -4.57 -11.20
CA CYS A 33 13.82 -5.89 -10.76
C CYS A 33 15.35 -5.98 -10.82
N GLU A 34 15.98 -5.56 -11.93
CA GLU A 34 17.45 -5.55 -12.07
C GLU A 34 18.11 -4.70 -10.98
N LYS A 35 17.53 -3.53 -10.69
CA LYS A 35 18.00 -2.64 -9.64
C LYS A 35 17.82 -3.26 -8.25
N ALA A 36 16.66 -3.85 -7.97
CA ALA A 36 16.37 -4.51 -6.70
C ALA A 36 17.35 -5.66 -6.43
N THR A 37 17.62 -6.51 -7.43
CA THR A 37 18.62 -7.58 -7.35
C THR A 37 20.01 -7.03 -7.08
N THR A 38 20.43 -5.98 -7.80
CA THR A 38 21.75 -5.33 -7.58
C THR A 38 21.89 -4.78 -6.16
N LEU A 39 20.80 -4.27 -5.59
CA LEU A 39 20.76 -3.73 -4.24
C LEU A 39 20.57 -4.81 -3.15
N ASN A 40 20.37 -6.08 -3.51
CA ASN A 40 20.00 -7.17 -2.61
C ASN A 40 18.72 -6.87 -1.81
N ILE A 41 17.73 -6.27 -2.46
CA ILE A 41 16.37 -6.15 -1.90
C ILE A 41 15.71 -7.53 -2.04
N PRO A 42 15.19 -8.13 -0.94
CA PRO A 42 14.69 -9.51 -0.98
C PRO A 42 13.31 -9.64 -1.63
N LEU A 43 12.52 -8.56 -1.60
CA LEU A 43 11.14 -8.53 -2.08
C LEU A 43 10.82 -7.18 -2.69
N ILE A 44 10.16 -7.19 -3.85
CA ILE A 44 9.57 -6.01 -4.47
C ILE A 44 8.08 -6.26 -4.77
N ALA A 45 7.21 -5.35 -4.36
CA ALA A 45 5.79 -5.37 -4.73
C ALA A 45 5.48 -4.20 -5.66
N PHE A 46 5.00 -4.53 -6.87
CA PHE A 46 4.52 -3.54 -7.83
C PHE A 46 3.06 -3.22 -7.52
N THR A 47 2.75 -1.98 -7.18
CA THR A 47 1.45 -1.55 -6.67
C THR A 47 0.83 -0.47 -7.55
N GLU A 48 0.76 -0.74 -8.86
CA GLU A 48 0.36 0.22 -9.87
C GLU A 48 -0.98 0.90 -9.57
N HIS A 49 -1.10 2.19 -9.86
CA HIS A 49 -2.36 2.92 -9.71
C HIS A 49 -3.45 2.35 -10.62
N VAL A 50 -4.59 1.95 -10.04
CA VAL A 50 -5.74 1.46 -10.81
C VAL A 50 -6.97 2.35 -10.66
N ARG A 51 -7.77 2.41 -11.73
CA ARG A 51 -9.10 3.04 -11.78
C ARG A 51 -10.07 2.05 -12.44
N LYS A 52 -11.39 2.21 -12.26
CA LYS A 52 -12.37 1.38 -13.00
C LYS A 52 -12.22 1.51 -14.52
N ASN A 53 -11.80 2.68 -14.97
CA ASN A 53 -11.42 2.93 -16.36
C ASN A 53 -9.90 3.09 -16.44
N LEU A 54 -9.21 2.04 -16.87
CA LEU A 54 -7.76 2.08 -17.07
C LEU A 54 -7.41 2.78 -18.39
N ASN A 55 -6.24 3.41 -18.41
CA ASN A 55 -5.60 3.98 -19.60
C ASN A 55 -4.43 3.13 -20.11
N TYR A 56 -4.22 1.95 -19.54
CA TYR A 56 -3.21 0.96 -19.91
C TYR A 56 -3.81 -0.45 -19.86
N ASP A 57 -3.15 -1.43 -20.48
CA ASP A 57 -3.55 -2.84 -20.40
C ASP A 57 -2.99 -3.47 -19.11
N PHE A 58 -3.89 -3.88 -18.22
CA PHE A 58 -3.50 -4.51 -16.96
C PHE A 58 -2.86 -5.89 -17.16
N ASN A 59 -3.22 -6.61 -18.21
CA ASN A 59 -2.66 -7.95 -18.48
C ASN A 59 -1.22 -7.87 -18.97
N ASP A 60 -0.85 -6.81 -19.70
CA ASP A 60 0.53 -6.56 -20.10
C ASP A 60 1.40 -6.34 -18.85
N PHE A 61 0.93 -5.52 -17.90
CA PHE A 61 1.59 -5.33 -16.61
C PHE A 61 1.80 -6.64 -15.84
N LEU A 62 0.78 -7.51 -15.78
CA LEU A 62 0.91 -8.83 -15.15
C LEU A 62 1.90 -9.74 -15.90
N THR A 63 1.89 -9.70 -17.23
CA THR A 63 2.80 -10.49 -18.08
C THR A 63 4.26 -10.08 -17.87
N ASP A 64 4.54 -8.79 -17.75
CA ASP A 64 5.88 -8.28 -17.44
C ASP A 64 6.36 -8.73 -16.06
N ILE A 65 5.46 -8.72 -15.06
CA ILE A 65 5.76 -9.24 -13.72
C ILE A 65 6.06 -10.74 -13.75
N ASP A 66 5.24 -11.52 -14.43
CA ASP A 66 5.45 -12.97 -14.52
C ASP A 66 6.71 -13.32 -15.32
N THR A 67 7.06 -12.52 -16.33
CA THR A 67 8.35 -12.64 -17.02
C THR A 67 9.51 -12.38 -16.06
N CYS A 68 9.44 -11.30 -15.26
CA CYS A 68 10.48 -10.99 -14.28
C CYS A 68 10.59 -12.02 -13.16
N LYS A 69 9.48 -12.63 -12.71
CA LYS A 69 9.50 -13.75 -11.75
C LYS A 69 10.36 -14.93 -12.25
N ASN A 70 10.35 -15.18 -13.57
CA ASN A 70 11.17 -16.23 -14.17
C ASN A 70 12.64 -15.80 -14.37
N GLU A 71 12.88 -14.53 -14.70
CA GLU A 71 14.22 -13.98 -14.95
C GLU A 71 15.02 -13.76 -13.64
N PHE A 72 14.35 -13.45 -12.54
CA PHE A 72 14.96 -13.12 -11.24
C PHE A 72 14.48 -14.08 -10.12
N PRO A 73 14.86 -15.37 -10.14
CA PRO A 73 14.31 -16.39 -9.24
C PRO A 73 14.63 -16.17 -7.76
N ASP A 74 15.67 -15.38 -7.44
CA ASP A 74 16.07 -15.06 -6.07
C ASP A 74 15.38 -13.79 -5.51
N LEU A 75 14.67 -13.04 -6.36
CA LEU A 75 13.90 -11.86 -5.96
C LEU A 75 12.42 -12.24 -5.81
N ILE A 76 11.83 -11.99 -4.64
CA ILE A 76 10.40 -12.17 -4.48
C ILE A 76 9.69 -11.00 -5.15
N ILE A 77 8.95 -11.29 -6.24
CA ILE A 77 8.21 -10.28 -6.98
C ILE A 77 6.71 -10.50 -6.77
N LEU A 78 6.00 -9.48 -6.30
CA LEU A 78 4.55 -9.51 -6.10
C LEU A 78 3.85 -8.61 -7.12
N SER A 79 2.79 -9.13 -7.75
CA SER A 79 1.86 -8.29 -8.49
C SER A 79 0.88 -7.63 -7.53
N GLY A 80 0.56 -6.37 -7.77
CA GLY A 80 -0.25 -5.58 -6.86
C GLY A 80 -0.93 -4.44 -7.58
N LEU A 81 -1.63 -3.63 -6.81
CA LEU A 81 -2.26 -2.41 -7.26
C LEU A 81 -2.47 -1.47 -6.08
N GLU A 82 -2.58 -0.19 -6.37
CA GLU A 82 -3.05 0.82 -5.43
C GLU A 82 -4.42 1.35 -5.83
N ALA A 83 -5.44 0.83 -5.15
CA ALA A 83 -6.82 1.21 -5.37
C ALA A 83 -7.14 2.54 -4.68
N LYS A 84 -7.68 3.50 -5.45
CA LYS A 84 -8.20 4.75 -4.90
C LYS A 84 -9.51 4.50 -4.14
N VAL A 85 -9.62 5.01 -2.93
CA VAL A 85 -10.88 5.06 -2.18
C VAL A 85 -11.78 6.18 -2.71
N LEU A 86 -13.07 5.87 -2.90
CA LEU A 86 -14.10 6.79 -3.37
C LEU A 86 -14.95 7.32 -2.19
N PRO A 87 -15.54 8.53 -2.30
CA PRO A 87 -16.35 9.13 -1.23
C PRO A 87 -17.58 8.31 -0.83
N ASP A 88 -18.04 7.41 -1.70
CA ASP A 88 -19.15 6.48 -1.42
C ASP A 88 -18.71 5.22 -0.64
N GLY A 89 -17.44 5.15 -0.23
CA GLY A 89 -16.88 4.01 0.50
C GLY A 89 -16.52 2.81 -0.38
N THR A 90 -16.58 2.94 -1.71
CA THR A 90 -16.11 1.92 -2.65
C THR A 90 -14.66 2.15 -3.08
N LEU A 91 -14.10 1.20 -3.82
CA LEU A 91 -12.80 1.34 -4.46
C LEU A 91 -12.98 1.62 -5.96
N ASP A 92 -12.12 2.47 -6.49
CA ASP A 92 -12.04 2.75 -7.93
C ASP A 92 -11.26 1.64 -8.65
N VAL A 93 -11.77 0.41 -8.61
CA VAL A 93 -11.17 -0.76 -9.27
C VAL A 93 -12.28 -1.74 -9.65
N LEU A 94 -12.09 -2.50 -10.73
CA LEU A 94 -12.97 -3.62 -11.08
C LEU A 94 -12.65 -4.83 -10.21
N ASP A 95 -13.68 -5.58 -9.80
CA ASP A 95 -13.51 -6.79 -8.97
C ASP A 95 -12.57 -7.80 -9.63
N ASP A 96 -12.66 -7.98 -10.95
CA ASP A 96 -11.83 -8.94 -11.69
C ASP A 96 -10.35 -8.57 -11.62
N ILE A 97 -10.00 -7.28 -11.67
CA ILE A 97 -8.62 -6.78 -11.53
C ILE A 97 -8.14 -6.95 -10.09
N LEU A 98 -8.99 -6.62 -9.10
CA LEU A 98 -8.61 -6.75 -7.69
C LEU A 98 -8.32 -8.19 -7.29
N ASN A 99 -8.99 -9.16 -7.92
CA ASN A 99 -8.86 -10.57 -7.60
C ASN A 99 -7.70 -11.28 -8.32
N THR A 100 -7.05 -10.67 -9.31
CA THR A 100 -5.95 -11.28 -10.09
C THR A 100 -4.56 -11.00 -9.52
N VAL A 101 -4.37 -9.90 -8.79
CA VAL A 101 -3.08 -9.52 -8.20
C VAL A 101 -2.78 -10.25 -6.89
N ASP A 102 -1.52 -10.31 -6.46
CA ASP A 102 -1.09 -10.86 -5.17
C ASP A 102 -1.38 -9.90 -3.99
N TYR A 103 -0.98 -8.63 -4.15
CA TYR A 103 -0.85 -7.63 -3.09
C TYR A 103 -1.59 -6.31 -3.41
N PRO A 104 -2.93 -6.29 -3.38
CA PRO A 104 -3.67 -5.04 -3.50
C PRO A 104 -3.60 -4.22 -2.20
N ILE A 105 -3.32 -2.93 -2.36
CA ILE A 105 -3.30 -1.90 -1.33
C ILE A 105 -4.33 -0.82 -1.66
N PHE A 106 -4.63 0.06 -0.70
CA PHE A 106 -5.55 1.16 -0.93
C PHE A 106 -5.02 2.48 -0.38
N ALA A 107 -5.45 3.58 -1.01
CA ALA A 107 -5.10 4.91 -0.55
C ALA A 107 -6.10 6.00 -0.95
N TYR A 108 -5.89 7.19 -0.39
CA TYR A 108 -6.75 8.36 -0.57
C TYR A 108 -6.13 9.39 -1.52
N HIS A 109 -6.59 9.41 -2.77
CA HIS A 109 -6.09 10.32 -3.81
C HIS A 109 -7.15 11.34 -4.26
N GLY A 110 -6.91 12.62 -3.96
CA GLY A 110 -7.83 13.70 -4.31
C GLY A 110 -9.21 13.52 -3.65
N PHE A 111 -9.22 13.08 -2.39
CA PHE A 111 -10.44 12.85 -1.63
C PHE A 111 -11.04 14.18 -1.13
N PRO A 112 -12.38 14.29 -1.00
CA PRO A 112 -13.03 15.48 -0.44
C PRO A 112 -12.48 15.85 0.95
N LYS A 113 -12.39 17.15 1.23
CA LYS A 113 -11.88 17.69 2.51
C LYS A 113 -12.96 17.62 3.59
N ASP A 114 -13.41 16.42 3.88
CA ASP A 114 -14.47 16.14 4.84
C ASP A 114 -14.03 14.99 5.74
N ILE A 115 -13.76 15.29 7.02
CA ILE A 115 -13.19 14.32 7.96
C ILE A 115 -14.18 13.21 8.30
N THR A 116 -15.47 13.54 8.41
CA THR A 116 -16.53 12.56 8.68
C THR A 116 -16.57 11.51 7.57
N THR A 117 -16.68 11.96 6.31
CA THR A 117 -16.67 11.06 5.14
C THR A 117 -15.39 10.24 5.10
N TYR A 118 -14.22 10.86 5.33
CA TYR A 118 -12.93 10.16 5.33
C TYR A 118 -12.89 9.01 6.36
N LEU A 119 -13.31 9.27 7.60
CA LEU A 119 -13.31 8.27 8.67
C LEU A 119 -14.36 7.18 8.44
N GLU A 120 -15.55 7.54 7.96
CA GLU A 120 -16.60 6.60 7.60
C GLU A 120 -16.13 5.65 6.48
N THR A 121 -15.51 6.19 5.42
CA THR A 121 -14.98 5.37 4.33
C THR A 121 -13.79 4.54 4.78
N LEU A 122 -12.89 5.07 5.62
CA LEU A 122 -11.73 4.31 6.11
C LEU A 122 -12.20 3.12 6.95
N ASN A 123 -13.08 3.37 7.92
CA ASN A 123 -13.67 2.32 8.72
C ASN A 123 -14.42 1.31 7.83
N GLY A 124 -15.22 1.78 6.87
CA GLY A 124 -15.94 0.93 5.91
C GLY A 124 -15.02 0.01 5.10
N ILE A 125 -13.93 0.56 4.54
CA ILE A 125 -12.94 -0.16 3.75
C ILE A 125 -12.24 -1.24 4.58
N VAL A 126 -11.85 -0.94 5.83
CA VAL A 126 -11.12 -1.91 6.66
C VAL A 126 -12.02 -2.91 7.38
N SER A 127 -13.33 -2.65 7.51
CA SER A 127 -14.25 -3.45 8.34
C SER A 127 -15.30 -4.26 7.57
N LYS A 128 -15.98 -3.62 6.61
CA LYS A 128 -17.26 -4.09 6.04
C LYS A 128 -17.21 -4.27 4.54
N SER A 129 -16.25 -3.62 3.89
CA SER A 129 -16.10 -3.72 2.45
C SER A 129 -15.89 -5.17 2.02
N LYS A 130 -16.55 -5.57 0.94
CA LYS A 130 -16.28 -6.86 0.27
C LYS A 130 -14.78 -7.01 -0.06
N PHE A 131 -14.06 -5.90 -0.16
CA PHE A 131 -12.63 -5.81 -0.45
C PHE A 131 -11.73 -6.03 0.77
N ALA A 132 -12.22 -5.87 2.01
CA ALA A 132 -11.38 -5.96 3.22
C ALA A 132 -10.64 -7.30 3.33
N LYS A 133 -11.28 -8.39 2.88
CA LYS A 133 -10.67 -9.72 2.82
C LYS A 133 -9.55 -9.83 1.78
N ARG A 134 -9.50 -8.97 0.77
CA ARG A 134 -8.49 -8.98 -0.29
C ARG A 134 -7.37 -7.96 -0.07
N LEU A 135 -7.69 -6.77 0.44
CA LEU A 135 -6.73 -5.68 0.69
C LEU A 135 -5.66 -6.05 1.73
N ASN A 136 -4.42 -5.66 1.50
CA ASN A 136 -3.31 -6.00 2.38
C ASN A 136 -2.84 -4.83 3.23
N THR A 137 -2.87 -3.61 2.70
CA THR A 137 -2.20 -2.46 3.33
C THR A 137 -2.95 -1.17 3.08
N TRP A 138 -2.98 -0.31 4.10
CA TRP A 138 -3.30 1.10 3.93
C TRP A 138 -2.00 1.85 3.58
N ALA A 139 -1.90 2.33 2.35
CA ALA A 139 -0.74 3.08 1.85
C ALA A 139 -0.71 4.54 2.30
N HIS A 140 0.51 5.04 2.54
CA HIS A 140 0.88 6.36 3.04
C HIS A 140 -0.14 6.96 4.04
N PRO A 141 -0.44 6.22 5.12
CA PRO A 141 -1.45 6.61 6.10
C PRO A 141 -1.14 7.98 6.69
N GLY A 142 -2.06 8.92 6.53
CA GLY A 142 -1.87 10.31 6.96
C GLY A 142 -1.64 11.31 5.82
N LEU A 143 -1.39 10.87 4.58
CA LEU A 143 -1.12 11.78 3.46
C LEU A 143 -2.29 12.74 3.19
N PHE A 144 -3.52 12.26 3.41
CA PHE A 144 -4.71 13.10 3.38
C PHE A 144 -4.63 14.27 4.37
N PHE A 145 -4.23 14.01 5.62
CA PHE A 145 -4.09 15.02 6.66
C PHE A 145 -2.87 15.91 6.43
N GLN A 146 -1.75 15.37 5.92
CA GLN A 146 -0.58 16.16 5.55
C GLN A 146 -0.92 17.22 4.48
N LYS A 147 -1.79 16.86 3.52
CA LYS A 147 -2.30 17.79 2.49
C LYS A 147 -3.43 18.71 3.00
N ASN A 148 -4.04 18.38 4.15
CA ASN A 148 -5.17 19.10 4.74
C ASN A 148 -5.00 19.26 6.26
N PRO A 149 -3.96 19.99 6.73
CA PRO A 149 -3.53 19.96 8.13
C PRO A 149 -4.58 20.43 9.13
N ASN A 150 -5.51 21.30 8.72
CA ASN A 150 -6.61 21.74 9.59
C ASN A 150 -7.49 20.58 10.06
N LEU A 151 -7.69 19.57 9.21
CA LEU A 151 -8.49 18.39 9.54
C LEU A 151 -7.78 17.44 10.51
N LEU A 152 -6.44 17.52 10.63
CA LEU A 152 -5.72 16.66 11.59
C LEU A 152 -6.10 16.99 13.03
N ASN A 153 -6.37 18.27 13.32
CA ASN A 153 -6.78 18.72 14.66
C ASN A 153 -8.21 18.30 15.02
N GLU A 154 -9.01 17.93 14.01
CA GLU A 154 -10.37 17.44 14.18
C GLU A 154 -10.42 15.92 14.34
N LEU A 155 -9.30 15.22 14.15
CA LEU A 155 -9.22 13.77 14.25
C LEU A 155 -9.31 13.34 15.72
N ASP A 156 -10.36 12.59 16.01
CA ASP A 156 -10.48 11.86 17.26
C ASP A 156 -9.54 10.65 17.26
N GLU A 157 -8.58 10.63 18.20
CA GLU A 157 -7.62 9.53 18.35
C GLU A 157 -8.29 8.21 18.76
N ASP A 158 -9.43 8.24 19.46
CA ASP A 158 -10.17 7.03 19.83
C ASP A 158 -10.78 6.36 18.59
N ILE A 159 -11.27 7.15 17.62
CA ILE A 159 -11.76 6.62 16.34
C ILE A 159 -10.60 5.98 15.57
N LEU A 160 -9.43 6.61 15.54
CA LEU A 160 -8.25 6.03 14.90
C LEU A 160 -7.82 4.71 15.57
N LYS A 161 -7.88 4.65 16.91
CA LYS A 161 -7.61 3.44 17.69
C LYS A 161 -8.54 2.30 17.28
N GLU A 162 -9.84 2.56 17.17
CA GLU A 162 -10.83 1.57 16.72
C GLU A 162 -10.57 1.06 15.29
N ILE A 163 -10.16 1.97 14.39
CA ILE A 163 -9.77 1.63 13.01
C ILE A 163 -8.56 0.70 13.01
N PHE A 164 -7.53 0.99 13.81
CA PHE A 164 -6.34 0.12 13.91
C PHE A 164 -6.66 -1.26 14.49
N ILE A 165 -7.51 -1.34 15.51
CA ILE A 165 -8.01 -2.63 16.04
C ILE A 165 -8.71 -3.42 14.93
N THR A 166 -9.49 -2.73 14.10
CA THR A 166 -10.20 -3.38 12.99
C THR A 166 -9.26 -3.82 11.87
N MET A 167 -8.25 -3.01 11.54
CA MET A 167 -7.19 -3.40 10.61
C MET A 167 -6.45 -4.65 11.10
N LYS A 168 -6.10 -4.73 12.39
CA LYS A 168 -5.46 -5.92 12.98
C LYS A 168 -6.33 -7.16 12.80
N LYS A 169 -7.62 -7.08 13.15
CA LYS A 169 -8.59 -8.18 12.99
C LYS A 169 -8.69 -8.67 11.55
N ASN A 170 -8.67 -7.74 10.60
CA ASN A 170 -8.78 -8.04 9.17
C ASN A 170 -7.43 -8.25 8.46
N LYS A 171 -6.32 -8.30 9.22
CA LYS A 171 -4.98 -8.56 8.70
C LYS A 171 -4.55 -7.54 7.63
N ILE A 172 -4.85 -6.28 7.89
CA ILE A 172 -4.45 -5.13 7.06
C ILE A 172 -3.27 -4.45 7.75
N LEU A 173 -2.20 -4.26 7.00
CA LEU A 173 -0.95 -3.63 7.42
C LEU A 173 -1.09 -2.10 7.40
N LEU A 174 -0.30 -1.45 8.25
CA LEU A 174 -0.08 0.00 8.19
C LEU A 174 1.26 0.27 7.50
N GLU A 175 1.24 0.95 6.36
CA GLU A 175 2.48 1.29 5.66
C GLU A 175 3.27 2.35 6.44
N ILE A 176 4.58 2.15 6.57
CA ILE A 176 5.55 3.19 6.88
C ILE A 176 6.14 3.68 5.56
N ASN A 177 5.67 4.83 5.10
CA ASN A 177 5.99 5.41 3.82
C ASN A 177 7.18 6.39 3.93
N SER A 178 8.30 6.04 3.30
CA SER A 178 9.54 6.84 3.38
C SER A 178 9.50 8.13 2.55
N LYS A 179 8.78 8.16 1.43
CA LYS A 179 8.64 9.35 0.58
C LYS A 179 7.93 10.49 1.28
N TYR A 180 6.89 10.18 2.06
CA TYR A 180 6.10 11.18 2.77
C TYR A 180 6.47 11.32 4.26
N ASN A 181 7.33 10.44 4.79
CA ASN A 181 7.62 10.32 6.22
C ASN A 181 6.35 10.13 7.05
N LEU A 182 5.53 9.15 6.65
CA LEU A 182 4.23 8.84 7.24
C LEU A 182 4.16 7.37 7.67
N PRO A 183 3.31 7.00 8.64
CA PRO A 183 2.38 7.85 9.38
C PRO A 183 3.10 8.70 10.44
N TYR A 184 2.36 9.62 11.06
CA TYR A 184 2.86 10.43 12.17
C TYR A 184 3.36 9.55 13.33
N GLN A 185 4.39 10.00 14.06
CA GLN A 185 5.01 9.21 15.14
C GLN A 185 4.01 8.82 16.24
N ASN A 186 3.05 9.70 16.59
CA ASN A 186 2.00 9.37 17.55
C ASN A 186 1.09 8.24 17.04
N TRP A 187 0.84 8.15 15.73
CA TRP A 187 0.08 7.04 15.13
C TRP A 187 0.88 5.73 15.16
N ILE A 188 2.19 5.78 14.92
CA ILE A 188 3.07 4.61 15.08
C ILE A 188 3.02 4.11 16.53
N ASN A 189 3.14 5.01 17.49
CA ASN A 189 3.07 4.66 18.92
C ASN A 189 1.71 4.07 19.29
N LEU A 190 0.61 4.65 18.78
CA LEU A 190 -0.74 4.12 18.98
C LEU A 190 -0.88 2.72 18.39
N ALA A 191 -0.46 2.51 17.14
CA ALA A 191 -0.54 1.23 16.44
C ALA A 191 0.32 0.13 17.11
N LYS A 192 1.42 0.51 17.79
CA LYS A 192 2.28 -0.40 18.58
C LYS A 192 1.72 -0.77 19.95
N ASN A 193 0.71 -0.06 20.45
CA ASN A 193 0.12 -0.33 21.76
C ASN A 193 -0.27 -1.81 21.90
N GLU A 194 -0.07 -2.41 23.07
CA GLU A 194 -0.29 -3.84 23.31
C GLU A 194 -1.72 -4.30 22.97
N ASP A 195 -2.72 -3.44 23.15
CA ASP A 195 -4.13 -3.72 22.82
C ASP A 195 -4.38 -3.82 21.29
N ILE A 196 -3.48 -3.26 20.48
CA ILE A 196 -3.60 -3.17 19.02
C ILE A 196 -2.59 -4.09 18.34
N SER A 197 -1.29 -3.88 18.61
CA SER A 197 -0.17 -4.62 18.05
C SER A 197 -0.27 -4.78 16.52
N LEU A 198 -0.45 -3.66 15.81
CA LEU A 198 -0.61 -3.67 14.35
C LEU A 198 0.73 -4.01 13.67
N ASN A 199 0.65 -4.77 12.57
CA ASN A 199 1.83 -5.07 11.77
C ASN A 199 2.08 -3.91 10.80
N PHE A 200 3.35 -3.54 10.66
CA PHE A 200 3.82 -2.48 9.78
C PHE A 200 4.48 -3.06 8.53
N VAL A 201 4.52 -2.29 7.46
CA VAL A 201 5.22 -2.65 6.22
C VAL A 201 5.95 -1.45 5.64
N LYS A 202 7.17 -1.65 5.14
CA LYS A 202 7.96 -0.63 4.48
C LYS A 202 7.44 -0.40 3.06
N GLY A 203 7.14 0.86 2.74
CA GLY A 203 6.89 1.32 1.37
C GLY A 203 7.64 2.62 1.11
N SER A 204 8.11 2.82 -0.11
CA SER A 204 8.81 4.06 -0.50
C SER A 204 8.11 4.81 -1.63
N ASP A 205 6.98 4.29 -2.13
CA ASP A 205 6.18 4.91 -3.19
C ASP A 205 7.06 5.31 -4.39
N ILE A 206 7.87 4.34 -4.82
CA ILE A 206 8.94 4.50 -5.81
C ILE A 206 8.33 4.78 -7.18
N HIS A 207 8.67 5.92 -7.77
CA HIS A 207 8.31 6.29 -9.15
C HIS A 207 9.53 6.46 -10.06
N ASP A 208 10.73 6.41 -9.50
CA ASP A 208 12.00 6.59 -10.19
C ASP A 208 13.00 5.62 -9.57
N LEU A 209 13.69 4.82 -10.40
CA LEU A 209 14.66 3.83 -9.93
C LEU A 209 15.75 4.43 -9.04
N ASN A 210 16.02 5.74 -9.17
CA ASN A 210 17.04 6.43 -8.37
C ASN A 210 16.62 6.57 -6.90
N ASN A 211 15.33 6.43 -6.60
CA ASN A 211 14.82 6.42 -5.24
C ASN A 211 14.80 5.02 -4.62
N LEU A 212 14.97 3.96 -5.42
CA LEU A 212 15.04 2.59 -4.91
C LEU A 212 16.37 2.39 -4.18
N ASN A 213 16.28 1.98 -2.91
CA ASN A 213 17.41 1.74 -2.03
C ASN A 213 17.14 0.55 -1.10
N ASN A 214 18.19 -0.02 -0.50
CA ASN A 214 18.09 -1.13 0.46
C ASN A 214 18.23 -0.65 1.92
N GLU A 215 17.70 0.53 2.24
CA GLU A 215 17.67 0.98 3.62
C GLU A 215 16.69 0.12 4.42
N LYS A 216 17.19 -0.42 5.54
CA LYS A 216 16.36 -1.18 6.47
C LYS A 216 15.59 -0.20 7.34
N LEU A 217 14.29 -0.41 7.44
CA LEU A 217 13.46 0.39 8.33
C LEU A 217 13.62 -0.11 9.76
N GLN A 218 13.94 0.80 10.67
CA GLN A 218 13.93 0.55 12.11
C GLN A 218 12.75 1.32 12.70
N ILE A 219 11.78 0.59 13.26
CA ILE A 219 10.58 1.17 13.87
C ILE A 219 10.57 0.98 15.37
#